data_AF-A0A0C6FNZ2-F1
#
_entry.id   AF-A0A0C6FNZ2-F1
#
_cell.length_a   1.000
_cell.length_b   1.000
_cell.length_c   1.000
_cell.angle_alpha   90.00
_cell.angle_beta   90.00
_cell.angle_gamma   90.00
#
_symmetry.space_group_name_H-M   'P 1'
#
loop_
_entity.id
_entity.type
_entity.pdbx_description
1 polymer ?
#
loop_
_entity_poly.entity_id
_entity_poly.type
_entity_poly.pdbx_seq_one_letter_code
_entity_poly.pdbx_strand_id
1 'polypeptide(L)'
;MAFTRRLPFGWPVAAVLLLAAGPALAQPACIGAQRKIDEAGALRFQARQDARIGDRDRVCDNLGDAEDRYEDARDKLDDCGLSVASVDLKSALRSVRQEKRFFRCD
;
A
#
# COMPACT_ATOMS: atom_id res chain seq x y z
N MET A 1 -12.81 6.19 65.61
CA MET A 1 -13.14 4.99 64.83
C MET A 1 -13.37 5.41 63.38
N ALA A 2 -12.63 4.81 62.45
CA ALA A 2 -12.39 5.33 61.10
C ALA A 2 -13.53 5.03 60.11
N PHE A 3 -13.86 6.03 59.29
CA PHE A 3 -14.72 5.92 58.11
C PHE A 3 -13.93 5.27 56.96
N THR A 4 -14.36 4.11 56.48
CA THR A 4 -13.83 3.50 55.25
C THR A 4 -14.89 3.55 54.15
N ARG A 5 -14.84 4.64 53.36
CA ARG A 5 -15.53 4.72 52.06
C ARG A 5 -14.85 3.76 51.08
N ARG A 6 -15.54 2.68 50.72
CA ARG A 6 -15.14 1.80 49.62
C ARG A 6 -15.41 2.52 48.29
N LEU A 7 -14.36 2.91 47.59
CA LEU A 7 -14.43 3.39 46.20
C LEU A 7 -14.51 2.19 45.25
N PRO A 8 -15.36 2.22 44.21
CA PRO A 8 -15.49 1.12 43.25
C PRO A 8 -14.29 1.14 42.28
N PHE A 9 -13.41 0.15 42.41
CA PHE A 9 -12.27 -0.14 41.54
C PHE A 9 -12.65 -0.61 40.12
N GLY A 10 -13.85 -0.31 39.62
CA GLY A 10 -14.36 -0.82 38.34
C GLY A 10 -14.08 0.07 37.11
N TRP A 11 -13.69 1.33 37.32
CA TRP A 11 -13.67 2.32 36.24
C TRP A 11 -12.45 2.32 35.30
N PRO A 12 -11.21 1.96 35.71
CA PRO A 12 -10.06 2.18 34.81
C PRO A 12 -9.98 1.12 33.70
N VAL A 13 -10.54 -0.08 33.91
CA VAL A 13 -10.46 -1.19 32.94
C VAL A 13 -11.36 -0.93 31.72
N ALA A 14 -12.55 -0.35 31.93
CA ALA A 14 -13.47 -0.01 30.85
C ALA A 14 -12.91 1.12 29.95
N ALA A 15 -12.18 2.08 30.52
CA ALA A 15 -11.55 3.17 29.77
C ALA A 15 -10.37 2.69 28.91
N VAL A 16 -9.57 1.73 29.40
CA VAL A 16 -8.44 1.14 28.66
C VAL A 16 -8.92 0.31 27.46
N LEU A 17 -10.05 -0.40 27.57
CA LEU A 17 -10.62 -1.18 26.47
C LEU A 17 -11.17 -0.29 25.32
N LEU A 18 -11.70 0.89 25.64
CA LEU A 18 -12.17 1.84 24.62
C LEU A 18 -11.01 2.54 23.88
N LEU A 19 -9.87 2.76 24.55
CA LEU A 19 -8.66 3.34 23.95
C LEU A 19 -7.88 2.35 23.07
N ALA A 20 -8.04 1.04 23.30
CA ALA A 20 -7.39 -0.01 22.50
C ALA A 20 -8.10 -0.31 21.17
N ALA A 21 -9.33 0.17 20.98
CA ALA A 21 -10.09 -0.02 19.73
C ALA A 21 -9.80 1.05 18.65
N GLY A 22 -9.02 2.08 18.97
CA GLY A 22 -8.80 3.26 18.14
C GLY A 22 -8.08 3.07 16.79
N PRO A 23 -7.09 2.17 16.61
CA PRO A 23 -6.31 2.16 15.37
C PRO A 23 -6.80 1.14 14.34
N ALA A 24 -7.99 0.55 14.52
CA ALA A 24 -8.52 -0.46 13.59
C ALA A 24 -9.34 0.11 12.43
N LEU A 25 -9.81 1.37 12.52
CA LEU A 25 -10.83 1.90 11.61
C LEU A 25 -10.32 2.83 10.50
N ALA A 26 -9.00 3.05 10.39
CA ALA A 26 -8.38 3.75 9.26
C ALA A 26 -7.93 2.81 8.12
N GLN A 27 -8.19 1.51 8.24
CA GLN A 27 -7.51 0.48 7.46
C GLN A 27 -8.08 0.10 6.07
N PRO A 28 -9.34 0.40 5.66
CA PRO A 28 -9.85 -0.12 4.38
C PRO A 28 -9.20 0.56 3.16
N ALA A 29 -8.82 1.83 3.26
CA ALA A 29 -8.15 2.54 2.17
C ALA A 29 -6.71 2.03 1.95
N CYS A 30 -5.99 1.74 3.03
CA CYS A 30 -4.59 1.32 2.97
C CYS A 30 -4.44 -0.15 2.54
N ILE A 31 -5.41 -1.02 2.89
CA ILE A 31 -5.49 -2.40 2.37
C ILE A 31 -5.64 -2.39 0.83
N GLY A 32 -6.41 -1.43 0.30
CA GLY A 32 -6.58 -1.26 -1.14
C GLY A 32 -5.31 -0.88 -1.89
N ALA A 33 -4.35 -0.23 -1.22
CA ALA A 33 -3.06 0.10 -1.80
C ALA A 33 -2.16 -1.12 -1.93
N GLN A 34 -2.07 -1.97 -0.89
CA GLN A 34 -1.25 -3.19 -0.95
C GLN A 34 -1.67 -4.10 -2.10
N ARG A 35 -2.98 -4.29 -2.28
CA ARG A 35 -3.51 -5.07 -3.41
C ARG A 35 -3.05 -4.51 -4.76
N LYS A 36 -3.00 -3.19 -4.91
CA LYS A 36 -2.56 -2.53 -6.15
C LYS A 36 -1.05 -2.70 -6.39
N ILE A 37 -0.25 -2.67 -5.32
CA ILE A 37 1.19 -2.98 -5.36
C ILE A 37 1.40 -4.43 -5.84
N ASP A 38 0.62 -5.37 -5.31
CA ASP A 38 0.72 -6.79 -5.68
C ASP A 38 0.28 -7.01 -7.15
N GLU A 39 -0.80 -6.36 -7.58
CA GLU A 39 -1.26 -6.34 -8.98
C GLU A 39 -0.16 -5.80 -9.92
N ALA A 40 0.50 -4.69 -9.56
CA ALA A 40 1.61 -4.13 -10.33
C ALA A 40 2.82 -5.07 -10.39
N GLY A 41 3.13 -5.75 -9.28
CA GLY A 41 4.20 -6.76 -9.22
C GLY A 41 3.94 -7.94 -10.17
N ALA A 42 2.69 -8.41 -10.25
CA ALA A 42 2.29 -9.47 -11.16
C ALA A 42 2.45 -9.06 -12.64
N LEU A 43 2.04 -7.83 -12.99
CA LEU A 43 2.19 -7.28 -14.35
C LEU A 43 3.65 -7.16 -14.76
N ARG A 44 4.54 -6.71 -13.85
CA ARG A 44 5.99 -6.69 -14.12
C ARG A 44 6.57 -8.07 -14.31
N PHE A 45 6.09 -9.05 -13.56
CA PHE A 45 6.50 -10.44 -13.78
C PHE A 45 6.07 -10.92 -15.17
N GLN A 46 4.83 -10.64 -15.59
CA GLN A 46 4.34 -10.97 -16.93
C GLN A 46 5.17 -10.27 -18.02
N ALA A 47 5.42 -8.97 -17.89
CA ALA A 47 6.29 -8.22 -18.81
C ALA A 47 7.68 -8.85 -18.94
N ARG A 48 8.26 -9.39 -17.86
CA ARG A 48 9.55 -10.11 -17.94
C ARG A 48 9.44 -11.45 -18.67
N GLN A 49 8.29 -12.11 -18.64
CA GLN A 49 8.05 -13.32 -19.44
C GLN A 49 7.85 -12.94 -20.92
N ASP A 50 7.09 -11.89 -21.19
CA ASP A 50 6.85 -11.38 -22.55
C ASP A 50 8.16 -10.92 -23.22
N ALA A 51 9.06 -10.32 -22.44
CA ALA A 51 10.39 -9.96 -22.91
C ALA A 51 11.25 -11.17 -23.30
N ARG A 52 11.05 -12.33 -22.65
CA ARG A 52 11.77 -13.59 -22.98
C ARG A 52 11.27 -14.22 -24.28
N ILE A 53 9.99 -14.04 -24.60
CA ILE A 53 9.40 -14.52 -25.86
C ILE A 53 9.56 -13.50 -27.01
N GLY A 54 10.07 -12.29 -26.71
CA GLY A 54 10.34 -11.25 -27.70
C GLY A 54 9.11 -10.41 -28.08
N ASP A 55 8.02 -10.49 -27.32
CA ASP A 55 6.80 -9.72 -27.57
C ASP A 55 6.89 -8.35 -26.90
N ARG A 56 7.57 -7.40 -27.57
CA ARG A 56 7.78 -6.05 -27.05
C ARG A 56 6.47 -5.31 -26.78
N ASP A 57 5.46 -5.50 -27.62
CA ASP A 57 4.21 -4.72 -27.50
C ASP A 57 3.47 -5.12 -26.21
N ARG A 58 3.40 -6.43 -25.91
CA ARG A 58 2.90 -6.91 -24.61
C ARG A 58 3.72 -6.45 -23.42
N VAL A 59 5.05 -6.39 -23.57
CA VAL A 59 5.93 -5.84 -22.51
C VAL A 59 5.53 -4.40 -22.21
N CYS A 60 5.33 -3.58 -23.25
CA CYS A 60 4.97 -2.19 -23.09
C CYS A 60 3.59 -2.01 -22.47
N ASP A 61 2.60 -2.80 -22.88
CA ASP A 61 1.25 -2.81 -22.29
C ASP A 61 1.32 -3.16 -20.80
N ASN A 62 1.98 -4.28 -20.46
CA ASN A 62 2.09 -4.73 -19.07
C ASN A 62 2.89 -3.77 -18.19
N LEU A 63 3.93 -3.11 -18.72
CA LEU A 63 4.66 -2.08 -17.99
C LEU A 63 3.85 -0.79 -17.83
N GLY A 64 3.01 -0.44 -18.82
CA GLY A 64 2.06 0.66 -18.72
C GLY A 64 1.04 0.41 -17.62
N ASP A 65 0.37 -0.74 -17.66
CA ASP A 65 -0.59 -1.13 -16.62
C ASP A 65 0.07 -1.20 -15.23
N ALA A 66 1.31 -1.68 -15.14
CA ALA A 66 2.02 -1.71 -13.86
C ALA A 66 2.31 -0.29 -13.31
N GLU A 67 2.65 0.66 -14.19
CA GLU A 67 2.83 2.06 -13.82
C GLU A 67 1.55 2.64 -13.24
N ASP A 68 0.43 2.49 -13.94
CA ASP A 68 -0.88 2.99 -13.52
C ASP A 68 -1.29 2.41 -12.15
N ARG A 69 -1.05 1.10 -11.93
CA ARG A 69 -1.35 0.45 -10.64
C ARG A 69 -0.49 0.95 -9.50
N TYR A 70 0.78 1.31 -9.75
CA TYR A 70 1.61 1.94 -8.73
C TYR A 70 1.19 3.39 -8.46
N GLU A 71 0.75 4.14 -9.46
CA GLU A 71 0.22 5.50 -9.25
C GLU A 71 -1.05 5.46 -8.40
N ASP A 72 -2.00 4.59 -8.74
CA ASP A 72 -3.20 4.30 -7.93
C ASP A 72 -2.86 3.94 -6.47
N ALA A 73 -1.85 3.10 -6.28
CA ALA A 73 -1.42 2.66 -4.95
C ALA A 73 -0.78 3.80 -4.16
N ARG A 74 0.01 4.64 -4.82
CA ARG A 74 0.68 5.80 -4.19
C ARG A 74 -0.37 6.78 -3.70
N ASP A 75 -1.34 7.12 -4.54
CA ASP A 75 -2.37 8.10 -4.19
C ASP A 75 -3.20 7.60 -3.00
N LYS A 76 -3.53 6.30 -2.96
CA LYS A 76 -4.19 5.69 -1.79
C LYS A 76 -3.33 5.69 -0.51
N LEU A 77 -2.01 5.52 -0.62
CA LEU A 77 -1.11 5.58 0.53
C LEU A 77 -0.92 7.01 1.05
N ASP A 78 -0.86 7.98 0.13
CA ASP A 78 -0.79 9.39 0.47
C ASP A 78 -2.10 9.85 1.16
N ASP A 79 -3.26 9.40 0.67
CA ASP A 79 -4.56 9.61 1.33
C ASP A 79 -4.63 8.99 2.74
N CYS A 80 -3.95 7.85 2.93
CA CYS A 80 -3.82 7.17 4.23
C CYS A 80 -2.81 7.85 5.18
N GLY A 81 -2.06 8.85 4.74
CA GLY A 81 -0.98 9.47 5.52
C GLY A 81 0.28 8.60 5.67
N LEU A 82 0.42 7.53 4.88
CA LEU A 82 1.57 6.62 4.88
C LEU A 82 2.66 7.07 3.90
N SER A 83 3.12 8.32 4.07
CA SER A 83 4.11 8.96 3.18
C SER A 83 5.46 8.24 3.07
N VAL A 84 5.85 7.44 4.07
CA VAL A 84 7.08 6.64 4.01
C VAL A 84 6.93 5.48 3.03
N ALA A 85 5.77 4.80 3.03
CA ALA A 85 5.48 3.75 2.06
C ALA A 85 5.38 4.31 0.64
N SER A 86 4.93 5.55 0.48
CA SER A 86 4.89 6.20 -0.83
C SER A 86 6.29 6.56 -1.39
N VAL A 87 7.33 6.63 -0.54
CA VAL A 87 8.74 6.77 -1.01
C VAL A 87 9.22 5.50 -1.72
N ASP A 88 8.94 4.31 -1.16
CA ASP A 88 9.29 3.05 -1.81
C ASP A 88 8.55 2.89 -3.16
N LEU A 89 7.28 3.34 -3.23
CA LEU A 89 6.56 3.38 -4.51
C LEU A 89 7.16 4.36 -5.52
N LYS A 90 7.64 5.53 -5.09
CA LYS A 90 8.34 6.46 -6.00
C LYS A 90 9.58 5.81 -6.60
N SER A 91 10.31 5.01 -5.82
CA SER A 91 11.43 4.21 -6.32
C SER A 91 10.97 3.14 -7.31
N ALA A 92 9.88 2.41 -6.99
CA ALA A 92 9.30 1.40 -7.87
C ALA A 92 8.81 1.99 -9.21
N LEU A 93 8.08 3.12 -9.19
CA LEU A 93 7.65 3.86 -10.38
C LEU A 93 8.83 4.29 -11.24
N ARG A 94 9.89 4.82 -10.61
CA ARG A 94 11.11 5.20 -11.32
C ARG A 94 11.76 3.98 -12.01
N SER A 95 11.73 2.82 -11.38
CA SER A 95 12.21 1.57 -11.97
C SER A 95 11.37 1.14 -13.17
N VAL A 96 10.03 1.20 -13.09
CA VAL A 96 9.15 0.89 -14.24
C VAL A 96 9.41 1.84 -15.42
N ARG A 97 9.54 3.14 -15.15
CA ARG A 97 9.88 4.14 -16.19
C ARG A 97 11.26 3.93 -16.83
N GLN A 98 12.19 3.30 -16.12
CA GLN A 98 13.47 2.90 -16.72
C GLN A 98 13.30 1.67 -17.60
N GLU A 99 12.52 0.69 -17.17
CA GLU A 99 12.18 -0.50 -17.97
C GLU A 99 11.45 -0.08 -19.27
N LYS A 100 10.44 0.80 -19.21
CA LYS A 100 9.74 1.33 -20.40
C LYS A 100 10.70 2.00 -21.39
N ARG A 101 11.67 2.79 -20.88
CA ARG A 101 12.71 3.42 -21.71
C ARG A 101 13.65 2.41 -22.35
N PHE A 102 14.00 1.34 -21.62
CA PHE A 102 14.83 0.27 -22.16
C PHE A 102 14.14 -0.45 -23.33
N PHE A 103 12.85 -0.74 -23.19
CA PHE A 103 12.05 -1.38 -24.25
C PHE A 103 11.55 -0.42 -25.34
N ARG A 104 11.81 0.89 -25.21
CA ARG A 104 11.33 1.96 -26.11
C ARG A 104 9.82 1.96 -26.27
N CYS A 105 9.13 1.91 -25.14
CA CYS A 105 7.66 2.00 -25.04
C CYS A 105 7.15 3.45 -25.09
N ASP A 106 7.77 4.30 -25.92
CA ASP A 106 7.36 5.71 -26.10
C ASP A 106 5.89 5.84 -26.54
#